data_AF-A0A3N7EH03-F1
#
_entry.id   AF-A0A3N7EH03-F1
#
_cell.length_a   1.000
_cell.length_b   1.000
_cell.length_c   1.000
_cell.angle_alpha   90.00
_cell.angle_beta   90.00
_cell.angle_gamma   90.00
#
_symmetry.space_group_name_H-M   'P 1'
#
loop_
_entity.id
_entity.type
_entity.pdbx_description
1 polymer ?
#
loop_
_entity_poly.entity_id
_entity_poly.type
_entity_poly.pdbx_seq_one_letter_code
_entity_poly.pdbx_strand_id
1 'polypeptide(L)'
;MKKLSTVATLFLVFFLFSCKQQPKKETFLHNQSITEGFQTAVSEKKGLILISNKSGCTICESFEVDLMKDKDYAESIYQNFVLQRVDENAVGNKWLARLLNRGSFPIFLFFNNKMQLTGIEMGAINKKEMGTYIARVLKGKKWVDHFYQPGDETGMSADRLLTYVENGYNAEYYWTLYQSKQNPAKIDLMEPALKKSIKAYSTFYNNYLLAKYYALKKDSIQSNEAAKLALSVNDGTSLYFNNGLRTELKMIIDSKFDAFKEPYVGISQTEQNFGNVKFGEKKIATFKVTNLGKAKLTFNNILSDCNCTVADYPKEGIEPKKSGNITLTFSSNKPGEFSHMAEIGSNAVNAPIQLTIKGVVLGD
;
A
#
# COMPACT_ATOMS: atom_id res chain seq x y z
N MET A 1 70.60 28.22 -48.81
CA MET A 1 71.30 27.03 -48.30
C MET A 1 70.27 25.92 -48.04
N LYS A 2 70.49 24.74 -48.65
CA LYS A 2 70.08 23.33 -48.33
C LYS A 2 68.98 23.10 -47.28
N LYS A 3 68.08 22.10 -47.36
CA LYS A 3 67.70 21.02 -48.30
C LYS A 3 66.44 20.35 -47.68
N LEU A 4 65.57 19.78 -48.52
CA LEU A 4 64.56 18.75 -48.17
C LEU A 4 65.21 17.50 -47.53
N SER A 5 64.50 16.79 -46.63
CA SER A 5 63.91 15.45 -46.91
C SER A 5 63.36 14.71 -45.66
N THR A 6 62.13 14.18 -45.82
CA THR A 6 61.58 12.84 -45.44
C THR A 6 61.18 12.37 -44.01
N VAL A 7 59.91 11.88 -43.96
CA VAL A 7 59.34 10.70 -43.24
C VAL A 7 59.14 10.88 -41.71
N ALA A 8 57.96 10.67 -41.09
CA ALA A 8 57.18 9.44 -41.10
C ALA A 8 55.68 9.62 -40.74
N THR A 9 54.88 8.80 -41.39
CA THR A 9 53.47 8.44 -41.16
C THR A 9 53.18 8.06 -39.70
N LEU A 10 52.18 8.70 -39.07
CA LEU A 10 51.54 8.17 -37.87
C LEU A 10 50.05 7.96 -38.16
N PHE A 11 49.68 6.69 -38.33
CA PHE A 11 48.30 6.22 -38.44
C PHE A 11 47.52 6.67 -37.20
N LEU A 12 46.55 7.58 -37.39
CA LEU A 12 45.54 7.88 -36.38
C LEU A 12 44.56 6.71 -36.35
N VAL A 13 44.82 5.72 -35.50
CA VAL A 13 43.85 4.67 -35.20
C VAL A 13 42.68 5.32 -34.47
N PHE A 14 41.60 5.58 -35.21
CA PHE A 14 40.27 5.80 -34.66
C PHE A 14 39.93 4.59 -33.80
N PHE A 15 40.12 4.69 -32.49
CA PHE A 15 39.47 3.79 -31.55
C PHE A 15 37.97 4.04 -31.67
N LEU A 16 37.32 3.23 -32.50
CA LEU A 16 35.93 2.85 -32.33
C LEU A 16 35.86 2.17 -30.95
N PHE A 17 35.75 2.98 -29.89
CA PHE A 17 35.19 2.50 -28.63
C PHE A 17 33.74 2.14 -28.94
N SER A 18 33.59 0.88 -29.33
CA SER A 18 32.40 0.08 -29.24
C SER A 18 31.56 0.59 -28.08
N CYS A 19 30.32 1.01 -28.38
CA CYS A 19 29.28 1.18 -27.39
C CYS A 19 29.25 -0.12 -26.56
N LYS A 20 29.94 -0.13 -25.42
CA LYS A 20 29.56 -1.02 -24.33
C LYS A 20 28.14 -0.58 -24.01
N GLN A 21 27.16 -1.33 -24.51
CA GLN A 21 25.79 -1.26 -24.04
C GLN A 21 25.90 -1.22 -22.52
N GLN A 22 25.50 -0.09 -21.92
CA GLN A 22 25.37 -0.03 -20.48
C GLN A 22 24.54 -1.24 -20.07
N PRO A 23 24.92 -1.98 -19.01
CA PRO A 23 24.11 -3.09 -18.52
C PRO A 23 22.68 -2.57 -18.40
N LYS A 24 21.72 -3.26 -19.04
CA LYS A 24 20.29 -2.91 -18.98
C LYS A 24 19.98 -2.65 -17.52
N LYS A 25 19.69 -1.39 -17.19
CA LYS A 25 19.50 -0.95 -15.81
C LYS A 25 18.38 -1.81 -15.21
N GLU A 26 18.67 -2.49 -14.11
CA GLU A 26 17.65 -3.19 -13.34
C GLU A 26 16.58 -2.17 -12.97
N THR A 27 15.36 -2.38 -13.45
CA THR A 27 14.21 -1.50 -13.17
C THR A 27 13.37 -2.12 -12.08
N PHE A 28 14.00 -2.51 -10.98
CA PHE A 28 13.33 -2.82 -9.74
C PHE A 28 13.42 -1.60 -8.83
N LEU A 29 12.27 -1.01 -8.51
CA LEU A 29 12.18 0.19 -7.69
C LEU A 29 11.58 -0.15 -6.34
N HIS A 30 12.31 0.16 -5.28
CA HIS A 30 11.84 -0.04 -3.91
C HIS A 30 11.32 1.27 -3.33
N ASN A 31 10.07 1.27 -2.86
CA ASN A 31 9.46 2.34 -2.07
C ASN A 31 9.54 3.74 -2.71
N GLN A 32 9.62 3.77 -4.04
CA GLN A 32 9.60 5.02 -4.79
C GLN A 32 8.19 5.58 -4.84
N SER A 33 8.09 6.88 -5.10
CA SER A 33 6.80 7.53 -5.28
C SER A 33 6.03 6.89 -6.45
N ILE A 34 4.70 7.01 -6.41
CA ILE A 34 3.82 6.57 -7.51
C ILE A 34 4.24 7.17 -8.86
N THR A 35 4.85 8.37 -8.86
CA THR A 35 5.26 9.04 -10.09
C THR A 35 6.48 8.38 -10.73
N GLU A 36 7.45 7.92 -9.93
CA GLU A 36 8.72 7.43 -10.48
C GLU A 36 8.56 6.14 -11.28
N GLY A 37 7.87 5.12 -10.75
CA GLY A 37 7.68 3.87 -11.51
C GLY A 37 6.83 4.06 -12.75
N PHE A 38 5.78 4.88 -12.67
CA PHE A 38 4.96 5.21 -13.82
C PHE A 38 5.73 6.00 -14.89
N GLN A 39 6.49 7.02 -14.51
CA GLN A 39 7.31 7.82 -15.43
C GLN A 39 8.44 6.98 -16.06
N THR A 40 9.05 6.08 -15.29
CA THR A 40 10.06 5.14 -15.79
C THR A 40 9.46 4.18 -16.80
N ALA A 41 8.31 3.58 -16.50
CA ALA A 41 7.64 2.67 -17.42
C ALA A 41 7.24 3.37 -18.73
N VAL A 42 6.74 4.61 -18.64
CA VAL A 42 6.41 5.44 -19.82
C VAL A 42 7.65 5.79 -20.63
N SER A 43 8.74 6.23 -20.00
CA SER A 43 9.97 6.63 -20.70
C SER A 43 10.65 5.44 -21.39
N GLU A 44 10.60 4.26 -20.78
CA GLU A 44 11.15 3.02 -21.32
C GLU A 44 10.21 2.27 -22.25
N LYS A 45 8.96 2.75 -22.44
CA LYS A 45 7.90 2.09 -23.22
C LYS A 45 7.59 0.66 -22.75
N LYS A 46 7.72 0.43 -21.44
CA LYS A 46 7.47 -0.84 -20.76
C LYS A 46 6.14 -0.81 -20.03
N GLY A 47 5.62 -2.00 -19.69
CA GLY A 47 4.57 -2.13 -18.69
C GLY A 47 5.09 -1.82 -17.28
N LEU A 48 4.18 -1.77 -16.31
CA LEU A 48 4.49 -1.58 -14.90
C LEU A 48 3.84 -2.70 -14.10
N ILE A 49 4.59 -3.35 -13.22
CA ILE A 49 4.05 -4.25 -12.20
C ILE A 49 4.25 -3.57 -10.85
N LEU A 50 3.15 -3.14 -10.24
CA LEU A 50 3.16 -2.64 -8.87
C LEU A 50 2.91 -3.79 -7.91
N ILE A 51 3.71 -3.85 -6.85
CA ILE A 51 3.69 -4.93 -5.87
C ILE A 51 3.44 -4.31 -4.51
N SER A 52 2.25 -4.56 -3.93
CA SER A 52 2.01 -4.18 -2.54
C SER A 52 2.83 -5.08 -1.63
N ASN A 53 3.45 -4.49 -0.62
CA ASN A 53 4.26 -5.20 0.36
C ASN A 53 4.03 -4.59 1.75
N LYS A 54 4.40 -5.33 2.79
CA LYS A 54 4.43 -4.89 4.18
C LYS A 54 5.66 -5.50 4.83
N SER A 55 6.57 -4.68 5.36
CA SER A 55 7.77 -5.18 6.05
C SER A 55 7.40 -6.22 7.12
N GLY A 56 8.10 -7.36 7.14
CA GLY A 56 7.78 -8.51 8.00
C GLY A 56 6.91 -9.58 7.33
N CYS A 57 6.44 -9.35 6.09
CA CYS A 57 5.73 -10.36 5.30
C CYS A 57 6.71 -11.27 4.53
N THR A 58 7.01 -12.46 5.08
CA THR A 58 7.91 -13.44 4.43
C THR A 58 7.41 -13.89 3.05
N ILE A 59 6.10 -14.02 2.88
CA ILE A 59 5.50 -14.42 1.60
C ILE A 59 5.75 -13.34 0.52
N CYS A 60 5.70 -12.07 0.90
CA CYS A 60 5.89 -10.95 -0.02
C CYS A 60 7.32 -10.89 -0.57
N GLU A 61 8.31 -11.40 0.18
CA GLU A 61 9.71 -11.41 -0.21
C GLU A 61 10.07 -12.57 -1.14
N SER A 62 9.23 -13.61 -1.22
CA SER A 62 9.50 -14.80 -2.05
C SER A 62 9.75 -14.47 -3.52
N PHE A 63 8.97 -13.54 -4.08
CA PHE A 63 9.12 -13.09 -5.45
C PHE A 63 10.45 -12.34 -5.68
N GLU A 64 10.85 -11.47 -4.74
CA GLU A 64 12.12 -10.75 -4.82
C GLU A 64 13.31 -11.72 -4.71
N VAL A 65 13.21 -12.73 -3.85
CA VAL A 65 14.21 -13.79 -3.73
C VAL A 65 14.38 -14.57 -5.04
N ASP A 66 13.29 -14.88 -5.74
CA ASP A 66 13.36 -15.56 -7.04
C ASP A 66 14.06 -14.71 -8.11
N LEU A 67 13.83 -13.38 -8.12
CA LEU A 67 14.53 -12.46 -9.02
C LEU A 67 16.03 -12.38 -8.73
N MET A 68 16.42 -12.34 -7.45
CA MET A 68 17.82 -12.27 -7.06
C MET A 68 18.59 -13.56 -7.39
N LYS A 69 17.93 -14.71 -7.27
CA LYS A 69 18.56 -16.03 -7.48
C LYS A 69 18.66 -16.42 -8.95
N ASP A 70 17.83 -15.85 -9.82
CA ASP A 70 17.72 -16.26 -11.22
C ASP A 70 17.71 -15.03 -12.13
N LYS A 71 18.90 -14.74 -12.66
CA LYS A 71 19.14 -13.58 -13.51
C LYS A 71 18.36 -13.66 -14.82
N ASP A 72 18.28 -14.84 -15.43
CA ASP A 72 17.56 -15.04 -16.70
C ASP A 72 16.06 -14.81 -16.51
N TYR A 73 15.51 -15.30 -15.40
CA TYR A 73 14.15 -15.01 -15.00
C TYR A 73 13.93 -13.51 -14.80
N ALA A 74 14.79 -12.83 -14.04
CA ALA A 74 14.67 -11.38 -13.83
C ALA A 74 14.75 -10.59 -15.15
N GLU A 75 15.69 -10.92 -16.03
CA GLU A 75 15.84 -10.29 -17.35
C GLU A 75 14.60 -10.50 -18.23
N SER A 76 13.97 -11.68 -18.16
CA SER A 76 12.73 -11.98 -18.91
C SER A 76 11.58 -11.04 -18.55
N ILE A 77 11.54 -10.55 -17.30
CA ILE A 77 10.56 -9.59 -16.81
C ILE A 77 11.00 -8.17 -17.17
N TYR A 78 12.22 -7.78 -16.81
CA TYR A 78 12.74 -6.42 -17.01
C TYR A 78 12.81 -5.99 -18.48
N GLN A 79 12.83 -6.94 -19.42
CA GLN A 79 12.72 -6.62 -20.84
C GLN A 79 11.42 -5.88 -21.19
N ASN A 80 10.31 -6.23 -20.53
CA ASN A 80 8.98 -5.72 -20.88
C ASN A 80 8.33 -4.90 -19.76
N PHE A 81 8.84 -4.98 -18.53
CA PHE A 81 8.21 -4.37 -17.36
C PHE A 81 9.21 -3.63 -16.47
N VAL A 82 8.76 -2.52 -15.91
CA VAL A 82 9.30 -1.93 -14.69
C VAL A 82 8.61 -2.58 -13.49
N LEU A 83 9.38 -2.97 -12.47
CA LEU A 83 8.84 -3.48 -11.21
C LEU A 83 8.93 -2.37 -10.16
N GLN A 84 7.84 -2.14 -9.44
CA GLN A 84 7.82 -1.19 -8.32
C GLN A 84 7.17 -1.83 -7.10
N ARG A 85 7.94 -1.95 -6.02
CA ARG A 85 7.46 -2.35 -4.71
C ARG A 85 6.96 -1.13 -3.94
N VAL A 86 5.79 -1.26 -3.32
CA VAL A 86 5.20 -0.28 -2.42
C VAL A 86 5.04 -0.94 -1.05
N ASP A 87 5.98 -0.67 -0.13
CA ASP A 87 5.87 -1.12 1.27
C ASP A 87 4.94 -0.19 2.06
N GLU A 88 3.83 -0.72 2.57
CA GLU A 88 2.83 0.02 3.33
C GLU A 88 3.41 0.68 4.61
N ASN A 89 4.43 0.06 5.21
CA ASN A 89 5.06 0.57 6.43
C ASN A 89 5.94 1.81 6.16
N ALA A 90 6.32 2.05 4.89
CA ALA A 90 7.08 3.24 4.54
C ALA A 90 6.19 4.50 4.60
N VAL A 91 6.78 5.60 5.05
CA VAL A 91 6.08 6.88 5.20
C VAL A 91 5.49 7.31 3.87
N GLY A 92 4.19 7.59 3.85
CA GLY A 92 3.46 8.02 2.65
C GLY A 92 2.90 6.89 1.79
N ASN A 93 3.30 5.63 1.97
CA ASN A 93 2.93 4.52 1.08
C ASN A 93 1.60 3.83 1.39
N LYS A 94 0.86 4.29 2.41
CA LYS A 94 -0.47 3.77 2.75
C LYS A 94 -1.53 3.99 1.65
N TRP A 95 -1.25 4.83 0.65
CA TRP A 95 -2.18 5.13 -0.44
C TRP A 95 -2.62 3.88 -1.20
N LEU A 96 -1.72 2.90 -1.43
CA LEU A 96 -2.05 1.73 -2.24
C LEU A 96 -3.05 0.81 -1.52
N ALA A 97 -2.83 0.55 -0.24
CA ALA A 97 -3.76 -0.26 0.56
C ALA A 97 -5.13 0.43 0.74
N ARG A 98 -5.13 1.77 0.92
CA ARG A 98 -6.36 2.59 0.94
C ARG A 98 -7.12 2.52 -0.37
N LEU A 99 -6.40 2.63 -1.49
CA LEU A 99 -6.96 2.57 -2.83
C LEU A 99 -7.50 1.18 -3.17
N LEU A 100 -6.82 0.12 -2.77
CA LEU A 100 -7.28 -1.25 -3.01
C LEU A 100 -8.39 -1.69 -2.06
N ASN A 101 -8.63 -0.91 -1.00
CA ASN A 101 -9.47 -1.26 0.16
C ASN A 101 -9.28 -2.71 0.59
N ARG A 102 -8.01 -3.13 0.72
CA ARG A 102 -7.60 -4.49 1.09
C ARG A 102 -6.27 -4.47 1.84
N GLY A 103 -6.18 -5.29 2.90
CA GLY A 103 -4.99 -5.48 3.71
C GLY A 103 -4.27 -6.81 3.52
N SER A 104 -4.60 -7.52 2.45
CA SER A 104 -3.86 -8.71 2.05
C SER A 104 -2.61 -8.29 1.26
N PHE A 105 -1.51 -9.01 1.47
CA PHE A 105 -0.25 -8.80 0.77
C PHE A 105 0.38 -10.16 0.38
N PRO A 106 1.13 -10.24 -0.72
CA PRO A 106 1.27 -9.20 -1.74
C PRO A 106 0.05 -9.13 -2.68
N ILE A 107 -0.17 -7.95 -3.27
CA ILE A 107 -1.10 -7.73 -4.39
C ILE A 107 -0.30 -7.17 -5.55
N PHE A 108 -0.44 -7.79 -6.72
CA PHE A 108 0.22 -7.39 -7.95
C PHE A 108 -0.77 -6.68 -8.86
N LEU A 109 -0.43 -5.46 -9.29
CA LEU A 109 -1.17 -4.72 -10.31
C LEU A 109 -0.35 -4.69 -11.59
N PHE A 110 -0.93 -5.21 -12.67
CA PHE A 110 -0.27 -5.33 -13.96
C PHE A 110 -0.78 -4.28 -14.93
N PHE A 111 0.08 -3.32 -15.28
CA PHE A 111 -0.17 -2.30 -16.29
C PHE A 111 0.56 -2.63 -17.58
N ASN A 112 -0.12 -2.46 -18.71
CA ASN A 112 0.51 -2.57 -20.03
C ASN A 112 1.39 -1.35 -20.35
N ASN A 113 2.07 -1.35 -21.50
CA ASN A 113 2.93 -0.23 -21.93
C ASN A 113 2.20 1.08 -22.28
N LYS A 114 0.86 1.08 -22.26
CA LYS A 114 0.01 2.27 -22.35
C LYS A 114 -0.49 2.71 -20.97
N MET A 115 0.05 2.11 -19.90
CA MET A 115 -0.33 2.34 -18.51
C MET A 115 -1.81 2.08 -18.22
N GLN A 116 -2.40 1.09 -18.91
CA GLN A 116 -3.74 0.61 -18.62
C GLN A 116 -3.65 -0.60 -17.71
N LEU A 117 -4.48 -0.66 -16.66
CA LEU A 117 -4.52 -1.79 -15.75
C LEU A 117 -5.18 -2.98 -16.46
N THR A 118 -4.48 -4.10 -16.45
CA THR A 118 -4.89 -5.34 -17.13
C THR A 118 -5.07 -6.50 -16.16
N GLY A 119 -4.33 -6.54 -15.07
CA GLY A 119 -4.34 -7.66 -14.14
C GLY A 119 -4.30 -7.20 -12.69
N ILE A 120 -5.02 -7.91 -11.83
CA ILE A 120 -4.87 -7.85 -10.37
C ILE A 120 -4.69 -9.29 -9.90
N GLU A 121 -3.60 -9.57 -9.18
CA GLU A 121 -3.32 -10.89 -8.60
C GLU A 121 -3.01 -10.76 -7.12
N MET A 122 -3.43 -11.75 -6.33
CA MET A 122 -3.22 -11.78 -4.89
C MET A 122 -2.39 -12.99 -4.47
N GLY A 123 -1.57 -12.81 -3.44
CA GLY A 123 -0.77 -13.89 -2.88
C GLY A 123 0.53 -14.15 -3.63
N ALA A 124 1.24 -15.21 -3.23
CA ALA A 124 2.52 -15.58 -3.83
C ALA A 124 2.34 -15.99 -5.30
N ILE A 125 3.22 -15.49 -6.17
CA ILE A 125 3.26 -15.85 -7.59
C ILE A 125 4.57 -16.58 -7.85
N ASN A 126 4.49 -17.82 -8.34
CA ASN A 126 5.68 -18.56 -8.78
C ASN A 126 6.11 -18.14 -10.21
N LYS A 127 7.32 -18.54 -10.62
CA LYS A 127 7.90 -18.18 -11.93
C LYS A 127 6.99 -18.53 -13.13
N LYS A 128 6.31 -19.68 -13.09
CA LYS A 128 5.44 -20.15 -14.18
C LYS A 128 4.17 -19.31 -14.29
N GLU A 129 3.56 -18.99 -13.14
CA GLU A 129 2.41 -18.09 -13.06
C GLU A 129 2.77 -16.69 -13.54
N MET A 130 3.90 -16.14 -13.08
CA MET A 130 4.38 -14.82 -13.52
C MET A 130 4.57 -14.77 -15.04
N GLY A 131 5.20 -15.78 -15.63
CA GLY A 131 5.34 -15.88 -17.09
C GLY A 131 3.98 -15.93 -17.81
N THR A 132 2.97 -16.59 -17.23
CA THR A 132 1.61 -16.63 -17.75
C THR A 132 0.94 -15.26 -17.68
N TYR A 133 1.08 -14.55 -16.56
CA TYR A 133 0.52 -13.20 -16.38
C TYR A 133 1.16 -12.19 -17.32
N ILE A 134 2.50 -12.20 -17.45
CA ILE A 134 3.23 -11.39 -18.43
C ILE A 134 2.69 -11.64 -19.84
N ALA A 135 2.55 -12.90 -20.25
CA ALA A 135 2.00 -13.23 -21.57
C ALA A 135 0.56 -12.73 -21.76
N ARG A 136 -0.26 -12.71 -20.70
CA ARG A 136 -1.62 -12.14 -20.74
C ARG A 136 -1.58 -10.63 -20.97
N VAL A 137 -0.74 -9.89 -20.24
CA VAL A 137 -0.59 -8.43 -20.42
C VAL A 137 -0.17 -8.11 -21.85
N LEU A 138 0.84 -8.81 -22.37
CA LEU A 138 1.36 -8.58 -23.72
C LEU A 138 0.32 -8.89 -24.81
N LYS A 139 -0.62 -9.81 -24.55
CA LYS A 139 -1.76 -10.12 -25.42
C LYS A 139 -2.98 -9.22 -25.18
N GLY A 140 -2.87 -8.22 -24.30
CA GLY A 140 -3.97 -7.31 -23.96
C GLY A 140 -5.14 -7.99 -23.24
N LYS A 141 -4.90 -9.13 -22.57
CA LYS A 141 -5.93 -9.84 -21.82
C LYS A 141 -6.10 -9.21 -20.45
N LYS A 142 -7.36 -9.05 -20.04
CA LYS A 142 -7.75 -8.52 -18.73
C LYS A 142 -8.14 -9.64 -17.79
N TRP A 143 -7.78 -9.53 -16.52
CA TRP A 143 -8.19 -10.47 -15.49
C TRP A 143 -8.10 -9.83 -14.10
N VAL A 144 -8.79 -10.46 -13.14
CA VAL A 144 -8.69 -10.14 -11.72
C VAL A 144 -8.77 -11.48 -10.99
N ASP A 145 -7.87 -11.70 -10.04
CA ASP A 145 -7.93 -12.87 -9.19
C ASP A 145 -9.26 -12.93 -8.43
N HIS A 146 -9.81 -14.13 -8.33
CA HIS A 146 -11.13 -14.36 -7.76
C HIS A 146 -11.22 -14.02 -6.26
N PHE A 147 -10.11 -13.98 -5.53
CA PHE A 147 -10.10 -13.58 -4.12
C PHE A 147 -10.03 -12.05 -3.94
N TYR A 148 -9.74 -11.29 -5.00
CA TYR A 148 -9.77 -9.84 -4.93
C TYR A 148 -11.19 -9.30 -4.98
N GLN A 149 -11.69 -8.91 -3.81
CA GLN A 149 -12.87 -8.08 -3.63
C GLN A 149 -12.55 -7.00 -2.59
N PRO A 150 -12.82 -5.71 -2.85
CA PRO A 150 -12.51 -4.64 -1.92
C PRO A 150 -13.48 -4.63 -0.72
N GLY A 151 -12.97 -4.39 0.49
CA GLY A 151 -13.78 -4.36 1.71
C GLY A 151 -14.54 -5.66 1.96
N ASP A 152 -15.83 -5.53 2.27
CA ASP A 152 -16.75 -6.66 2.55
C ASP A 152 -17.57 -7.07 1.30
N GLU A 153 -17.23 -6.54 0.12
CA GLU A 153 -17.95 -6.79 -1.12
C GLU A 153 -17.73 -8.23 -1.64
N THR A 154 -18.72 -8.76 -2.36
CA THR A 154 -18.61 -10.06 -3.03
C THR A 154 -19.18 -10.01 -4.44
N GLY A 155 -18.52 -10.67 -5.40
CA GLY A 155 -19.08 -10.91 -6.73
C GLY A 155 -18.98 -9.74 -7.72
N MET A 156 -18.10 -8.77 -7.48
CA MET A 156 -17.82 -7.76 -8.51
C MET A 156 -17.16 -8.39 -9.74
N SER A 157 -17.58 -7.95 -10.93
CA SER A 157 -16.94 -8.38 -12.17
C SER A 157 -15.52 -7.82 -12.29
N ALA A 158 -14.65 -8.57 -12.99
CA ALA A 158 -13.27 -8.16 -13.24
C ALA A 158 -13.20 -6.76 -13.91
N ASP A 159 -14.05 -6.48 -14.90
CA ASP A 159 -14.06 -5.17 -15.57
C ASP A 159 -14.43 -4.02 -14.63
N ARG A 160 -15.35 -4.26 -13.68
CA ARG A 160 -15.75 -3.27 -12.68
C ARG A 160 -14.60 -3.01 -11.70
N LEU A 161 -13.91 -4.06 -11.25
CA LEU A 161 -12.75 -3.97 -10.36
C LEU A 161 -11.58 -3.24 -11.03
N LEU A 162 -11.25 -3.61 -12.27
CA LEU A 162 -10.20 -2.92 -13.05
C LEU A 162 -10.56 -1.45 -13.26
N THR A 163 -11.82 -1.13 -13.56
CA THR A 163 -12.27 0.27 -13.69
C THR A 163 -12.11 1.04 -12.38
N TYR A 164 -12.50 0.45 -11.25
CA TYR A 164 -12.35 1.05 -9.93
C TYR A 164 -10.88 1.37 -9.61
N VAL A 165 -10.01 0.36 -9.70
CA VAL A 165 -8.59 0.46 -9.31
C VAL A 165 -7.80 1.35 -10.26
N GLU A 166 -7.97 1.20 -11.59
CA GLU A 166 -7.24 2.02 -12.58
C GLU A 166 -7.55 3.51 -12.40
N ASN A 167 -8.82 3.86 -12.20
CA ASN A 167 -9.21 5.26 -12.11
C ASN A 167 -8.90 5.85 -10.73
N GLY A 168 -8.93 5.05 -9.66
CA GLY A 168 -8.39 5.45 -8.36
C GLY A 168 -6.88 5.73 -8.43
N TYR A 169 -6.14 4.86 -9.14
CA TYR A 169 -4.70 4.99 -9.30
C TYR A 169 -4.33 6.25 -10.09
N ASN A 170 -5.03 6.48 -11.21
CA ASN A 170 -4.84 7.69 -12.01
C ASN A 170 -5.08 8.96 -11.20
N ALA A 171 -6.12 8.99 -10.35
CA ALA A 171 -6.39 10.12 -9.48
C ALA A 171 -5.26 10.37 -8.47
N GLU A 172 -4.76 9.33 -7.79
CA GLU A 172 -3.62 9.42 -6.87
C GLU A 172 -2.35 9.91 -7.59
N TYR A 173 -2.11 9.42 -8.80
CA TYR A 173 -0.99 9.85 -9.64
C TYR A 173 -1.09 11.35 -10.00
N TYR A 174 -2.26 11.82 -10.44
CA TYR A 174 -2.48 13.24 -10.75
C TYR A 174 -2.35 14.14 -9.52
N TRP A 175 -2.83 13.67 -8.37
CA TRP A 175 -2.66 14.34 -7.09
C TRP A 175 -1.17 14.49 -6.72
N THR A 176 -0.40 13.41 -6.86
CA THR A 176 1.04 13.42 -6.56
C THR A 176 1.81 14.34 -7.51
N LEU A 177 1.47 14.33 -8.80
CA LEU A 177 2.02 15.26 -9.80
C LEU A 177 1.77 16.72 -9.39
N TYR A 178 0.56 17.04 -8.95
CA TYR A 178 0.22 18.37 -8.44
C TYR A 178 1.05 18.74 -7.19
N GLN A 179 1.08 17.86 -6.18
CA GLN A 179 1.81 18.11 -4.92
C GLN A 179 3.31 18.29 -5.13
N SER A 180 3.90 17.49 -6.02
CA SER A 180 5.32 17.57 -6.38
C SER A 180 5.64 18.69 -7.38
N LYS A 181 4.63 19.46 -7.82
CA LYS A 181 4.73 20.50 -8.88
C LYS A 181 5.21 19.96 -10.22
N GLN A 182 5.13 18.64 -10.44
CA GLN A 182 5.43 18.00 -11.71
C GLN A 182 4.17 17.97 -12.57
N ASN A 183 4.08 18.81 -13.61
CA ASN A 183 2.90 18.91 -14.46
C ASN A 183 1.57 19.13 -13.67
N PRO A 184 1.49 20.21 -12.88
CA PRO A 184 0.34 20.48 -12.01
C PRO A 184 -0.98 20.68 -12.77
N ALA A 185 -0.93 20.96 -14.08
CA ALA A 185 -2.12 21.08 -14.94
C ALA A 185 -2.93 19.77 -15.03
N LYS A 186 -2.31 18.61 -14.78
CA LYS A 186 -3.01 17.31 -14.77
C LYS A 186 -3.98 17.14 -13.61
N ILE A 187 -3.99 18.04 -12.62
CA ILE A 187 -4.93 17.99 -11.51
C ILE A 187 -6.40 17.98 -11.97
N ASP A 188 -6.72 18.61 -13.11
CA ASP A 188 -8.08 18.66 -13.66
C ASP A 188 -8.56 17.30 -14.19
N LEU A 189 -7.64 16.35 -14.43
CA LEU A 189 -7.96 14.98 -14.81
C LEU A 189 -8.37 14.12 -13.60
N MET A 190 -8.16 14.61 -12.38
CA MET A 190 -8.47 13.89 -11.14
C MET A 190 -9.97 13.70 -10.95
N GLU A 191 -10.78 14.73 -11.18
CA GLU A 191 -12.24 14.67 -11.04
C GLU A 191 -12.90 13.61 -11.94
N PRO A 192 -12.69 13.59 -13.28
CA PRO A 192 -13.30 12.56 -14.11
C PRO A 192 -12.80 11.15 -13.77
N ALA A 193 -11.53 11.00 -13.37
CA ALA A 193 -11.01 9.71 -12.90
C ALA A 193 -11.74 9.26 -11.61
N LEU A 194 -11.84 10.13 -10.61
CA LEU A 194 -12.53 9.80 -9.35
C LEU A 194 -14.01 9.50 -9.57
N LYS A 195 -14.72 10.30 -10.36
CA LYS A 195 -16.13 10.03 -10.70
C LYS A 195 -16.32 8.67 -11.36
N LYS A 196 -15.40 8.26 -12.25
CA LYS A 196 -15.42 6.94 -12.89
C LYS A 196 -15.09 5.82 -11.88
N SER A 197 -14.11 6.04 -10.99
CA SER A 197 -13.77 5.09 -9.92
C SER A 197 -14.93 4.89 -8.95
N ILE A 198 -15.54 5.97 -8.44
CA ILE A 198 -16.66 5.96 -7.49
C ILE A 198 -17.90 5.30 -8.11
N LYS A 199 -18.19 5.59 -9.39
CA LYS A 199 -19.29 4.92 -10.12
C LYS A 199 -19.06 3.41 -10.23
N ALA A 200 -17.81 2.97 -10.40
CA ALA A 200 -17.48 1.56 -10.40
C ALA A 200 -17.60 0.99 -8.99
N TYR A 201 -16.98 1.60 -7.99
CA TYR A 201 -17.11 1.22 -6.59
C TYR A 201 -16.78 2.41 -5.67
N SER A 202 -17.74 2.77 -4.84
CA SER A 202 -17.62 3.89 -3.91
C SER A 202 -16.90 3.41 -2.65
N THR A 203 -15.78 4.04 -2.31
CA THR A 203 -15.01 3.73 -1.09
C THR A 203 -14.80 4.99 -0.27
N PHE A 204 -14.30 4.83 0.95
CA PHE A 204 -13.84 5.99 1.70
C PHE A 204 -12.79 6.78 0.90
N TYR A 205 -11.77 6.10 0.37
CA TYR A 205 -10.57 6.78 -0.12
C TYR A 205 -10.80 7.58 -1.41
N ASN A 206 -11.55 7.04 -2.39
CA ASN A 206 -11.84 7.79 -3.61
C ASN A 206 -12.79 8.98 -3.37
N ASN A 207 -13.75 8.87 -2.45
CA ASN A 207 -14.55 10.02 -2.03
C ASN A 207 -13.74 11.04 -1.22
N TYR A 208 -12.80 10.58 -0.38
CA TYR A 208 -11.86 11.46 0.33
C TYR A 208 -11.02 12.28 -0.65
N LEU A 209 -10.43 11.62 -1.66
CA LEU A 209 -9.67 12.30 -2.70
C LEU A 209 -10.55 13.30 -3.49
N LEU A 210 -11.82 12.97 -3.73
CA LEU A 210 -12.75 13.86 -4.42
C LEU A 210 -13.08 15.10 -3.59
N ALA A 211 -13.29 14.92 -2.28
CA ALA A 211 -13.47 16.03 -1.34
C ALA A 211 -12.23 16.94 -1.32
N LYS A 212 -11.04 16.36 -1.24
CA LYS A 212 -9.76 17.09 -1.30
C LYS A 212 -9.59 17.88 -2.59
N TYR A 213 -9.97 17.30 -3.72
CA TYR A 213 -9.95 17.98 -5.01
C TYR A 213 -10.91 19.19 -5.02
N TYR A 214 -12.16 19.03 -4.60
CA TYR A 214 -13.10 20.14 -4.57
C TYR A 214 -12.72 21.23 -3.56
N ALA A 215 -12.17 20.85 -2.39
CA ALA A 215 -11.59 21.80 -1.45
C ALA A 215 -10.45 22.61 -2.09
N LEU A 216 -9.57 21.96 -2.84
CA LEU A 216 -8.51 22.64 -3.62
C LEU A 216 -9.09 23.61 -4.65
N LYS A 217 -10.19 23.24 -5.30
CA LYS A 217 -10.93 24.10 -6.25
C LYS A 217 -11.78 25.18 -5.60
N LYS A 218 -11.82 25.24 -4.26
CA LYS A 218 -12.66 26.15 -3.47
C LYS A 218 -14.17 25.93 -3.70
N ASP A 219 -14.56 24.74 -4.12
CA ASP A 219 -15.97 24.34 -4.23
C ASP A 219 -16.40 23.65 -2.91
N SER A 220 -16.83 24.46 -1.95
CA SER A 220 -17.22 23.95 -0.63
C SER A 220 -18.46 23.06 -0.66
N ILE A 221 -19.36 23.24 -1.63
CA ILE A 221 -20.59 22.46 -1.74
C ILE A 221 -20.23 21.02 -2.12
N GLN A 222 -19.53 20.87 -3.25
CA GLN A 222 -19.12 19.55 -3.73
C GLN A 222 -18.10 18.89 -2.79
N SER A 223 -17.20 19.68 -2.20
CA SER A 223 -16.26 19.19 -1.19
C SER A 223 -16.99 18.60 0.02
N ASN A 224 -18.02 19.27 0.52
CA ASN A 224 -18.79 18.80 1.67
C ASN A 224 -19.65 17.57 1.34
N GLU A 225 -20.23 17.51 0.14
CA GLU A 225 -20.97 16.34 -0.33
C GLU A 225 -20.08 15.10 -0.43
N ALA A 226 -18.92 15.22 -1.07
CA ALA A 226 -17.94 14.14 -1.18
C ALA A 226 -17.39 13.72 0.19
N ALA A 227 -17.13 14.68 1.09
CA ALA A 227 -16.68 14.39 2.45
C ALA A 227 -17.74 13.61 3.26
N LYS A 228 -19.02 13.99 3.16
CA LYS A 228 -20.13 13.27 3.81
C LYS A 228 -20.28 11.86 3.25
N LEU A 229 -20.14 11.69 1.93
CA LEU A 229 -20.19 10.38 1.29
C LEU A 229 -19.02 9.49 1.70
N ALA A 230 -17.80 10.03 1.80
CA ALA A 230 -16.67 9.28 2.35
C ALA A 230 -16.94 8.86 3.81
N LEU A 231 -17.44 9.76 4.64
CA LEU A 231 -17.73 9.47 6.06
C LEU A 231 -18.91 8.49 6.26
N SER A 232 -19.80 8.31 5.28
CA SER A 232 -20.86 7.29 5.39
C SER A 232 -20.33 5.87 5.14
N VAL A 233 -19.15 5.72 4.52
CA VAL A 233 -18.48 4.42 4.37
C VAL A 233 -17.92 3.97 5.72
N ASN A 234 -18.40 2.82 6.19
CA ASN A 234 -18.14 2.29 7.52
C ASN A 234 -17.77 0.78 7.54
N ASP A 235 -17.34 0.22 6.40
CA ASP A 235 -16.81 -1.15 6.37
C ASP A 235 -15.51 -1.25 7.17
N GLY A 236 -15.23 -2.44 7.71
CA GLY A 236 -14.10 -2.66 8.62
C GLY A 236 -12.75 -2.30 7.99
N THR A 237 -12.60 -2.57 6.69
CA THR A 237 -11.37 -2.32 5.94
C THR A 237 -11.16 -0.82 5.70
N SER A 238 -12.22 -0.10 5.32
CA SER A 238 -12.17 1.37 5.18
C SER A 238 -11.83 2.05 6.50
N LEU A 239 -12.43 1.62 7.62
CA LEU A 239 -12.12 2.15 8.94
C LEU A 239 -10.65 1.92 9.29
N TYR A 240 -10.14 0.72 9.04
CA TYR A 240 -8.74 0.38 9.30
C TYR A 240 -7.76 1.31 8.57
N PHE A 241 -7.89 1.47 7.24
CA PHE A 241 -6.91 2.21 6.45
C PHE A 241 -7.03 3.73 6.52
N ASN A 242 -8.23 4.22 6.85
CA ASN A 242 -8.59 5.62 6.60
C ASN A 242 -9.00 6.39 7.84
N ASN A 243 -8.98 5.79 9.04
CA ASN A 243 -9.46 6.47 10.24
C ASN A 243 -8.80 7.84 10.49
N GLY A 244 -7.49 7.96 10.32
CA GLY A 244 -6.79 9.26 10.42
C GLY A 244 -7.27 10.31 9.40
N LEU A 245 -7.71 9.89 8.20
CA LEU A 245 -8.24 10.79 7.17
C LEU A 245 -9.67 11.25 7.46
N ARG A 246 -10.42 10.54 8.33
CA ARG A 246 -11.80 10.92 8.70
C ARG A 246 -11.82 12.26 9.43
N THR A 247 -10.83 12.51 10.28
CA THR A 247 -10.67 13.79 11.00
C THR A 247 -10.54 14.96 10.02
N GLU A 248 -9.75 14.78 8.96
CA GLU A 248 -9.58 15.80 7.93
C GLU A 248 -10.89 16.10 7.20
N LEU A 249 -11.70 15.08 6.89
CA LEU A 249 -13.04 15.29 6.32
C LEU A 249 -14.00 16.02 7.26
N LYS A 250 -13.95 15.74 8.56
CA LYS A 250 -14.74 16.48 9.55
C LYS A 250 -14.35 17.96 9.56
N MET A 251 -13.06 18.28 9.44
CA MET A 251 -12.57 19.66 9.31
C MET A 251 -12.98 20.32 7.99
N ILE A 252 -13.08 19.56 6.89
CA ILE A 252 -13.62 20.07 5.62
C ILE A 252 -15.10 20.47 5.79
N ILE A 253 -15.89 19.62 6.44
CA ILE A 253 -17.34 19.83 6.63
C ILE A 253 -17.61 20.97 7.61
N ASP A 254 -16.86 21.03 8.70
CA ASP A 254 -16.97 22.06 9.74
C ASP A 254 -15.59 22.63 10.07
N SER A 255 -15.35 23.87 9.64
CA SER A 255 -14.09 24.58 9.91
C SER A 255 -13.86 24.87 11.40
N LYS A 256 -14.89 24.74 12.25
CA LYS A 256 -14.79 24.86 13.71
C LYS A 256 -14.57 23.52 14.40
N PHE A 257 -14.46 22.42 13.64
CA PHE A 257 -14.19 21.11 14.19
C PHE A 257 -12.84 21.10 14.94
N ASP A 258 -12.90 20.74 16.23
CA ASP A 258 -11.74 20.69 17.10
C ASP A 258 -11.30 19.22 17.28
N ALA A 259 -10.30 18.79 16.50
CA ALA A 259 -9.75 17.44 16.59
C ALA A 259 -9.19 17.10 17.98
N PHE A 260 -8.85 18.09 18.82
CA PHE A 260 -8.40 17.86 20.20
C PHE A 260 -9.55 17.52 21.16
N LYS A 261 -10.80 17.61 20.71
CA LYS A 261 -11.96 17.10 21.47
C LYS A 261 -12.26 15.63 21.20
N GLU A 262 -11.74 15.08 20.11
CA GLU A 262 -11.94 13.68 19.76
C GLU A 262 -11.18 12.74 20.72
N PRO A 263 -11.56 11.46 20.79
CA PRO A 263 -10.80 10.47 21.54
C PRO A 263 -9.38 10.31 20.97
N TYR A 264 -8.43 10.08 21.86
CA TYR A 264 -7.03 9.86 21.49
C TYR A 264 -6.47 8.73 22.35
N VAL A 265 -5.90 7.70 21.72
CA VAL A 265 -5.30 6.58 22.44
C VAL A 265 -3.89 6.94 22.88
N GLY A 266 -3.68 7.03 24.19
CA GLY A 266 -2.36 7.04 24.81
C GLY A 266 -1.94 5.62 25.22
N ILE A 267 -0.79 5.17 24.73
CA ILE A 267 -0.22 3.86 25.02
C ILE A 267 1.31 3.97 25.03
N SER A 268 1.98 3.39 26.03
CA SER A 268 3.43 3.52 26.21
C SER A 268 4.23 2.34 25.66
N GLN A 269 3.60 1.17 25.50
CA GLN A 269 4.20 -0.03 24.94
C GLN A 269 3.22 -0.66 23.97
N THR A 270 3.70 -0.97 22.77
CA THR A 270 2.93 -1.65 21.72
C THR A 270 3.50 -3.01 21.38
N GLU A 271 4.55 -3.45 22.09
CA GLU A 271 5.21 -4.73 21.87
C GLU A 271 5.47 -5.44 23.20
N GLN A 272 5.22 -6.75 23.22
CA GLN A 272 5.64 -7.64 24.30
C GLN A 272 6.41 -8.83 23.72
N ASN A 273 7.63 -9.07 24.21
CA ASN A 273 8.38 -10.28 23.90
C ASN A 273 8.17 -11.30 25.04
N PHE A 274 7.74 -12.51 24.71
CA PHE A 274 7.59 -13.62 25.65
C PHE A 274 8.87 -14.46 25.81
N GLY A 275 9.88 -14.23 24.97
CA GLY A 275 11.09 -15.05 24.91
C GLY A 275 10.74 -16.47 24.50
N ASN A 276 11.28 -17.44 25.23
CA ASN A 276 10.99 -18.85 25.00
C ASN A 276 9.65 -19.24 25.63
N VAL A 277 8.79 -19.86 24.83
CA VAL A 277 7.46 -20.34 25.21
C VAL A 277 7.43 -21.86 25.02
N LYS A 278 6.90 -22.61 25.98
CA LYS A 278 6.77 -24.06 25.80
C LYS A 278 5.63 -24.37 24.83
N PHE A 279 5.78 -25.39 24.00
CA PHE A 279 4.69 -25.86 23.14
C PHE A 279 3.43 -26.18 23.97
N GLY A 280 2.27 -25.72 23.50
CA GLY A 280 0.99 -25.85 24.20
C GLY A 280 0.74 -24.86 25.34
N GLU A 281 1.72 -24.02 25.72
CA GLU A 281 1.55 -22.97 26.74
C GLU A 281 0.72 -21.80 26.20
N LYS A 282 -0.06 -21.18 27.09
CA LYS A 282 -0.73 -19.89 26.84
C LYS A 282 0.03 -18.75 27.50
N LYS A 283 0.31 -17.69 26.74
CA LYS A 283 0.90 -16.45 27.26
C LYS A 283 -0.07 -15.29 27.13
N ILE A 284 0.01 -14.36 28.07
CA ILE A 284 -0.86 -13.20 28.13
C ILE A 284 0.01 -11.94 28.14
N ALA A 285 -0.25 -11.01 27.21
CA ALA A 285 0.31 -9.66 27.21
C ALA A 285 -0.80 -8.66 27.55
N THR A 286 -0.54 -7.75 28.50
CA THR A 286 -1.50 -6.72 28.89
C THR A 286 -0.95 -5.34 28.58
N PHE A 287 -1.70 -4.58 27.80
CA PHE A 287 -1.35 -3.24 27.35
C PHE A 287 -2.30 -2.22 28.00
N LYS A 288 -1.72 -1.32 28.80
CA LYS A 288 -2.49 -0.24 29.42
C LYS A 288 -2.76 0.87 28.41
N VAL A 289 -4.03 1.13 28.16
CA VAL A 289 -4.51 2.15 27.24
C VAL A 289 -5.16 3.27 28.05
N THR A 290 -4.86 4.52 27.70
CA THR A 290 -5.44 5.70 28.33
C THR A 290 -6.13 6.54 27.27
N ASN A 291 -7.36 6.98 27.55
CA ASN A 291 -8.02 7.96 26.69
C ASN A 291 -7.48 9.36 27.02
N LEU A 292 -6.60 9.88 26.17
CA LEU A 292 -6.04 11.23 26.28
C LEU A 292 -6.94 12.31 25.66
N GLY A 293 -8.03 11.90 25.01
CA GLY A 293 -9.01 12.78 24.40
C GLY A 293 -10.04 13.35 25.39
N LYS A 294 -11.02 14.06 24.85
CA LYS A 294 -12.10 14.70 25.64
C LYS A 294 -13.47 14.05 25.45
N ALA A 295 -13.61 13.11 24.51
CA ALA A 295 -14.79 12.30 24.29
C ALA A 295 -14.52 10.83 24.65
N LYS A 296 -15.57 10.05 24.88
CA LYS A 296 -15.48 8.63 25.23
C LYS A 296 -14.79 7.83 24.11
N LEU A 297 -13.76 7.08 24.49
CA LEU A 297 -13.05 6.16 23.60
C LEU A 297 -13.84 4.84 23.52
N THR A 298 -14.30 4.48 22.34
CA THR A 298 -15.01 3.22 22.09
C THR A 298 -14.23 2.37 21.10
N PHE A 299 -14.24 1.06 21.32
CA PHE A 299 -13.57 0.09 20.46
C PHE A 299 -14.57 -0.58 19.53
N ASN A 300 -14.20 -0.71 18.26
CA ASN A 300 -15.12 -1.16 17.22
C ASN A 300 -14.84 -2.62 16.86
N ASN A 301 -13.55 -2.96 16.73
CA ASN A 301 -13.07 -4.32 16.51
C ASN A 301 -11.58 -4.43 16.86
N ILE A 302 -11.11 -5.64 17.19
CA ILE A 302 -9.67 -5.95 17.23
C ILE A 302 -9.41 -7.08 16.24
N LEU A 303 -8.58 -6.80 15.23
CA LEU A 303 -8.21 -7.78 14.22
C LEU A 303 -6.86 -8.38 14.59
N SER A 304 -6.81 -9.69 14.81
CA SER A 304 -5.55 -10.43 14.99
C SER A 304 -5.16 -11.11 13.68
N ASP A 305 -3.86 -11.18 13.40
CA ASP A 305 -3.33 -11.82 12.19
C ASP A 305 -3.49 -13.37 12.17
N CYS A 306 -3.76 -13.97 13.33
CA CYS A 306 -3.88 -15.41 13.52
C CYS A 306 -4.97 -15.74 14.54
N ASN A 307 -5.71 -16.84 14.29
CA ASN A 307 -6.68 -17.38 15.25
C ASN A 307 -6.04 -17.89 16.57
N CYS A 308 -4.70 -17.99 16.62
CA CYS A 308 -3.93 -18.35 17.80
C CYS A 308 -3.79 -17.21 18.82
N THR A 309 -4.17 -15.98 18.45
CA THR A 309 -4.13 -14.80 19.29
C THR A 309 -5.55 -14.27 19.49
N VAL A 310 -5.99 -14.21 20.75
CA VAL A 310 -7.33 -13.69 21.11
C VAL A 310 -7.16 -12.39 21.90
N ALA A 311 -7.87 -11.35 21.49
CA ALA A 311 -7.85 -10.05 22.14
C ALA A 311 -9.07 -9.83 23.04
N ASP A 312 -8.83 -9.30 24.24
CA ASP A 312 -9.86 -8.78 25.15
C ASP A 312 -9.66 -7.28 25.40
N TYR A 313 -10.76 -6.55 25.57
CA TYR A 313 -10.75 -5.09 25.64
C TYR A 313 -11.98 -4.52 26.36
N PRO A 314 -11.91 -3.26 26.85
CA PRO A 314 -13.01 -2.65 27.59
C PRO A 314 -14.22 -2.38 26.68
N LYS A 315 -15.24 -3.25 26.72
CA LYS A 315 -16.45 -3.16 25.87
C LYS A 315 -17.27 -1.89 26.14
N GLU A 316 -17.29 -1.46 27.40
CA GLU A 316 -17.94 -0.22 27.82
C GLU A 316 -17.20 1.04 27.35
N GLY A 317 -16.02 0.91 26.73
CA GLY A 317 -15.15 2.01 26.36
C GLY A 317 -14.33 2.56 27.53
N ILE A 318 -13.60 3.65 27.27
CA ILE A 318 -12.75 4.33 28.25
C ILE A 318 -13.13 5.81 28.28
N GLU A 319 -13.63 6.27 29.43
CA GLU A 319 -13.97 7.69 29.65
C GLU A 319 -12.74 8.60 29.54
N PRO A 320 -12.92 9.91 29.25
CA PRO A 320 -11.82 10.87 29.15
C PRO A 320 -10.87 10.82 30.36
N LYS A 321 -9.56 10.79 30.10
CA LYS A 321 -8.47 10.71 31.09
C LYS A 321 -8.46 9.43 31.94
N LYS A 322 -9.32 8.45 31.65
CA LYS A 322 -9.29 7.13 32.31
C LYS A 322 -8.43 6.16 31.51
N SER A 323 -8.06 5.06 32.17
CA SER A 323 -7.32 3.96 31.56
C SER A 323 -8.14 2.67 31.60
N GLY A 324 -7.87 1.80 30.64
CA GLY A 324 -8.31 0.42 30.61
C GLY A 324 -7.17 -0.47 30.11
N ASN A 325 -7.40 -1.78 30.08
CA ASN A 325 -6.42 -2.75 29.63
C ASN A 325 -6.92 -3.45 28.37
N ILE A 326 -6.02 -3.63 27.41
CA ILE A 326 -6.22 -4.55 26.28
C ILE A 326 -5.30 -5.74 26.52
N THR A 327 -5.83 -6.94 26.37
CA THR A 327 -5.10 -8.17 26.67
C THR A 327 -5.03 -9.04 25.42
N LEU A 328 -3.83 -9.48 25.03
CA LEU A 328 -3.63 -10.47 23.97
C LEU A 328 -3.25 -11.81 24.60
N THR A 329 -4.06 -12.83 24.33
CA THR A 329 -3.82 -14.22 24.76
C THR A 329 -3.33 -15.03 23.58
N PHE A 330 -2.07 -15.46 23.63
CA PHE A 330 -1.44 -16.30 22.63
C PHE A 330 -1.49 -17.78 23.04
N SER A 331 -1.87 -18.64 22.10
CA SER A 331 -1.82 -20.10 22.25
C SER A 331 -0.74 -20.68 21.33
N SER A 332 0.32 -21.25 21.93
CA SER A 332 1.47 -21.80 21.19
C SER A 332 1.14 -23.16 20.54
N ASN A 333 0.60 -23.11 19.33
CA ASN A 333 0.17 -24.30 18.58
C ASN A 333 1.17 -24.77 17.50
N LYS A 334 2.27 -24.04 17.30
CA LYS A 334 3.33 -24.35 16.32
C LYS A 334 4.70 -23.98 16.90
N PRO A 335 5.71 -24.87 16.82
CA PRO A 335 7.09 -24.54 17.16
C PRO A 335 7.70 -23.49 16.21
N GLY A 336 8.73 -22.80 16.68
CA GLY A 336 9.50 -21.81 15.91
C GLY A 336 9.30 -20.37 16.36
N GLU A 337 9.97 -19.45 15.67
CA GLU A 337 9.81 -18.01 15.90
C GLU A 337 8.40 -17.55 15.51
N PHE A 338 7.85 -16.65 16.32
CA PHE A 338 6.59 -16.00 16.00
C PHE A 338 6.67 -14.50 16.29
N SER A 339 5.94 -13.74 15.48
CA SER A 339 5.67 -12.33 15.68
C SER A 339 4.24 -12.08 15.23
N HIS A 340 3.31 -12.11 16.18
CA HIS A 340 1.89 -11.91 15.92
C HIS A 340 1.48 -10.47 16.23
N MET A 341 0.61 -9.92 15.39
CA MET A 341 0.07 -8.59 15.55
C MET A 341 -1.44 -8.58 15.75
N ALA A 342 -1.91 -7.66 16.58
CA ALA A 342 -3.32 -7.34 16.78
C ALA A 342 -3.55 -5.84 16.58
N GLU A 343 -4.52 -5.49 15.76
CA GLU A 343 -4.84 -4.13 15.39
C GLU A 343 -6.09 -3.67 16.11
N ILE A 344 -5.93 -2.64 16.92
CA ILE A 344 -6.96 -2.11 17.80
C ILE A 344 -7.73 -1.01 17.06
N GLY A 345 -8.90 -1.37 16.53
CA GLY A 345 -9.85 -0.44 15.96
C GLY A 345 -10.64 0.30 17.04
N SER A 346 -10.69 1.63 16.95
CA SER A 346 -11.47 2.49 17.84
C SER A 346 -11.92 3.75 17.13
N ASN A 347 -12.74 4.57 17.80
CA ASN A 347 -13.12 5.90 17.34
C ASN A 347 -12.05 6.99 17.58
N ALA A 348 -10.85 6.62 18.06
CA ALA A 348 -9.78 7.58 18.31
C ALA A 348 -9.17 8.09 17.01
N VAL A 349 -8.71 9.34 16.99
CA VAL A 349 -8.10 9.96 15.79
C VAL A 349 -6.82 9.26 15.31
N ASN A 350 -6.13 8.56 16.23
CA ASN A 350 -4.89 7.83 15.96
C ASN A 350 -5.09 6.32 15.82
N ALA A 351 -6.34 5.84 15.72
CA ALA A 351 -6.62 4.43 15.41
C ALA A 351 -6.34 4.11 13.92
N PRO A 352 -6.11 2.84 13.57
CA PRO A 352 -5.91 1.71 14.46
C PRO A 352 -4.54 1.76 15.17
N ILE A 353 -4.46 1.19 16.37
CA ILE A 353 -3.19 1.00 17.09
C ILE A 353 -2.74 -0.44 16.90
N GLN A 354 -1.52 -0.67 16.41
CA GLN A 354 -0.96 -2.02 16.30
C GLN A 354 -0.29 -2.42 17.61
N LEU A 355 -0.64 -3.61 18.12
CA LEU A 355 0.02 -4.31 19.21
C LEU A 355 0.73 -5.54 18.66
N THR A 356 1.91 -5.86 19.18
CA THR A 356 2.74 -6.97 18.72
C THR A 356 3.14 -7.86 19.89
N ILE A 357 3.03 -9.17 19.71
CA ILE A 357 3.59 -10.17 20.62
C ILE A 357 4.58 -11.05 19.85
N LYS A 358 5.74 -11.31 20.43
CA LYS A 358 6.79 -12.10 19.77
C LYS A 358 7.48 -13.06 20.72
N GLY A 359 8.17 -14.04 20.17
CA GLY A 359 8.94 -15.01 20.92
C GLY A 359 9.33 -16.23 20.08
N VAL A 360 9.74 -17.29 20.76
CA VAL A 360 10.11 -18.57 20.15
C VAL A 360 9.37 -19.67 20.89
N VAL A 361 8.54 -20.44 20.17
CA VAL A 361 7.95 -21.66 20.72
C VAL A 361 8.99 -22.77 20.59
N LEU A 362 9.42 -23.30 21.74
CA LEU A 362 10.35 -24.42 21.79
C LEU A 362 9.66 -25.68 21.25
N GLY A 363 10.38 -26.48 20.46
CA GLY A 363 9.94 -27.81 20.08
C GLY A 363 9.91 -28.76 21.29
N ASP A 364 9.18 -29.87 21.13
CA ASP A 364 9.09 -30.93 22.15
C ASP A 364 10.45 -31.59 22.46
#